data_AF-A0A7J3S6I1-F1
#
_entry.id   AF-A0A7J3S6I1-F1
#
_cell.length_a   1.000
_cell.length_b   1.000
_cell.length_c   1.000
_cell.angle_alpha   90.00
_cell.angle_beta   90.00
_cell.angle_gamma   90.00
#
_symmetry.space_group_name_H-M   'P 1'
#
loop_
_entity.id
_entity.type
_entity.pdbx_description
1 polymer ?
#
loop_
_entity_poly.entity_id
_entity_poly.type
_entity_poly.pdbx_seq_one_letter_code
_entity_poly.pdbx_strand_id
1 'polypeptide(L)'
;MREVEVEYEIDDKKCKECEDRPCLKVCPVDAIHETPPDKHIEIDEKCIGCILCREACPYDAIKMKTTLSEPIREPIPTINPKLCLNCGACVAACKTGAIELVASGKEEIHPVIDEEKCVRCGYCARACPSEAIKYGEILPRAVATGKALIIDPKQCIGCMTCTRVCPSKGAIKVGKVSKLPYIDPAYCARCEKCMDVCPSTAIKYTTRTTASRKFNKIHTMEIASEVLEKETERLAETASKINSILENIANDISTSHDEKNLEIDVTDRIKDEIKETMVKDVEIDEIVDIIEKTKARRSIISLEGKCIGCGACVDECPVNCIELETPAPITIGEECVYCGKCVQACPVEAISLTEELFTTKDDRILFIRREIKGPRTGEVIPDEMICQACGICVNKCPVDALTLKDDKIIVDQEKCISCGECESICPVNAIKLKVTEN
;
A
#
# COMPACT_ATOMS: atom_id res chain seq x y z
N MET A 1 -15.75 -24.18 20.94
CA MET A 1 -16.40 -23.33 19.91
C MET A 1 -17.11 -22.19 20.62
N ARG A 2 -17.22 -20.99 20.02
CA ARG A 2 -17.96 -19.88 20.64
C ARG A 2 -19.44 -20.04 20.28
N GLU A 3 -20.34 -19.69 21.20
CA GLU A 3 -21.74 -19.47 20.82
C GLU A 3 -21.79 -18.26 19.88
N VAL A 4 -22.49 -18.39 18.78
CA VAL A 4 -22.61 -17.29 17.82
C VAL A 4 -24.07 -16.89 17.83
N GLU A 5 -24.36 -15.72 18.40
CA GLU A 5 -25.70 -15.15 18.29
C GLU A 5 -25.79 -14.44 16.94
N VAL A 6 -26.75 -14.90 16.14
CA VAL A 6 -26.95 -14.40 14.79
C VAL A 6 -28.33 -13.76 14.74
N GLU A 7 -28.37 -12.43 14.81
CA GLU A 7 -29.58 -11.68 14.47
C GLU A 7 -29.61 -11.52 12.94
N TYR A 8 -30.71 -11.92 12.33
CA TYR A 8 -30.91 -11.74 10.89
C TYR A 8 -32.30 -11.17 10.60
N GLU A 9 -32.39 -10.38 9.54
CA GLU A 9 -33.63 -9.83 9.00
C GLU A 9 -33.62 -10.04 7.48
N ILE A 10 -34.70 -10.57 6.92
CA ILE A 10 -34.87 -10.76 5.49
C ILE A 10 -35.95 -9.78 5.03
N ASP A 11 -35.57 -8.86 4.14
CA ASP A 11 -36.49 -7.88 3.57
C ASP A 11 -37.21 -8.49 2.36
N ASP A 12 -38.45 -8.95 2.59
CA ASP A 12 -39.28 -9.63 1.58
C ASP A 12 -39.55 -8.76 0.34
N LYS A 13 -39.47 -7.42 0.45
CA LYS A 13 -39.64 -6.53 -0.72
C LYS A 13 -38.43 -6.58 -1.65
N LYS A 14 -37.25 -6.84 -1.08
CA LYS A 14 -35.99 -6.92 -1.79
C LYS A 14 -35.64 -8.34 -2.22
N CYS A 15 -36.08 -9.37 -1.49
CA CYS A 15 -35.89 -10.76 -1.90
C CYS A 15 -36.62 -11.01 -3.23
N LYS A 16 -35.90 -11.51 -4.24
CA LYS A 16 -36.45 -11.77 -5.60
C LYS A 16 -36.57 -13.25 -5.95
N GLU A 17 -36.46 -14.14 -4.96
CA GLU A 17 -36.61 -15.60 -5.16
C GLU A 17 -35.74 -16.17 -6.31
N CYS A 18 -34.45 -15.80 -6.32
CA CYS A 18 -33.52 -16.12 -7.41
C CYS A 18 -33.50 -17.63 -7.73
N GLU A 19 -33.54 -17.96 -9.02
CA GLU A 19 -33.60 -19.35 -9.51
C GLU A 19 -32.39 -20.19 -9.09
N ASP A 20 -31.20 -19.59 -9.00
CA ASP A 20 -29.96 -20.27 -8.66
C ASP A 20 -29.63 -20.26 -7.16
N ARG A 21 -30.48 -19.61 -6.33
CA ARG A 21 -30.42 -19.57 -4.86
C ARG A 21 -28.99 -19.43 -4.30
N PRO A 22 -28.28 -18.32 -4.62
CA PRO A 22 -26.87 -18.16 -4.27
C PRO A 22 -26.65 -18.16 -2.75
N CYS A 23 -27.59 -17.59 -1.98
CA CYS A 23 -27.57 -17.62 -0.52
C CYS A 23 -27.60 -19.03 0.07
N LEU A 24 -28.33 -19.98 -0.54
CA LEU A 24 -28.37 -21.38 -0.10
C LEU A 24 -27.06 -22.09 -0.45
N LYS A 25 -26.51 -21.86 -1.64
CA LYS A 25 -25.28 -22.52 -2.13
C LYS A 25 -24.02 -22.15 -1.34
N VAL A 26 -23.96 -20.93 -0.82
CA VAL A 26 -22.77 -20.44 -0.09
C VAL A 26 -22.82 -20.76 1.41
N CYS A 27 -23.91 -21.33 1.92
CA CYS A 27 -24.02 -21.64 3.34
C CYS A 27 -23.20 -22.91 3.67
N PRO A 28 -22.10 -22.82 4.43
CA PRO A 28 -21.18 -23.94 4.63
C PRO A 28 -21.70 -25.00 5.62
N VAL A 29 -22.84 -24.70 6.26
CA VAL A 29 -23.49 -25.55 7.28
C VAL A 29 -24.95 -25.83 6.95
N ASP A 30 -25.37 -25.50 5.72
CA ASP A 30 -26.73 -25.71 5.20
C ASP A 30 -27.84 -25.17 6.11
N ALA A 31 -27.67 -23.96 6.65
CA ALA A 31 -28.62 -23.33 7.58
C ALA A 31 -29.72 -22.48 6.91
N ILE A 32 -29.79 -22.44 5.57
CA ILE A 32 -30.79 -21.63 4.84
C ILE A 32 -31.69 -22.55 4.03
N HIS A 33 -33.00 -22.39 4.20
CA HIS A 33 -34.01 -23.26 3.63
C HIS A 33 -35.11 -22.44 2.96
N GLU A 34 -35.83 -23.05 2.02
CA GLU A 34 -36.94 -22.42 1.32
C GLU A 34 -38.26 -22.96 1.88
N THR A 35 -39.16 -22.08 2.31
CA THR A 35 -40.46 -22.45 2.90
C THR A 35 -41.54 -22.50 1.80
N PRO A 36 -42.16 -23.66 1.53
CA PRO A 36 -43.28 -23.76 0.59
C PRO A 36 -44.60 -23.31 1.23
N PRO A 37 -45.58 -22.77 0.47
CA PRO A 37 -45.60 -22.64 -0.99
C PRO A 37 -45.01 -21.32 -1.52
N ASP A 38 -44.70 -20.37 -0.62
CA ASP A 38 -44.39 -18.98 -0.96
C ASP A 38 -42.92 -18.74 -1.31
N LYS A 39 -42.07 -19.78 -1.37
CA LYS A 39 -40.66 -19.72 -1.84
C LYS A 39 -39.75 -18.74 -1.09
N HIS A 40 -40.18 -18.27 0.08
CA HIS A 40 -39.41 -17.43 0.97
C HIS A 40 -38.29 -18.25 1.61
N ILE A 41 -37.20 -17.58 1.95
CA ILE A 41 -36.05 -18.24 2.58
C ILE A 41 -36.06 -17.97 4.08
N GLU A 42 -35.78 -19.00 4.87
CA GLU A 42 -35.63 -18.94 6.31
C GLU A 42 -34.23 -19.41 6.70
N ILE A 43 -33.67 -18.82 7.76
CA ILE A 43 -32.36 -19.18 8.29
C ILE A 43 -32.59 -19.88 9.64
N ASP A 44 -32.16 -21.12 9.76
CA ASP A 44 -32.39 -21.91 10.97
C ASP A 44 -31.24 -21.76 12.01
N GLU A 45 -31.42 -22.42 13.14
CA GLU A 45 -30.50 -22.37 14.29
C GLU A 45 -29.09 -22.92 14.03
N LYS A 46 -28.86 -23.61 12.90
CA LYS A 46 -27.52 -24.08 12.51
C LYS A 46 -26.64 -22.93 12.00
N CYS A 47 -27.20 -21.74 11.79
CA CYS A 47 -26.48 -20.60 11.24
C CYS A 47 -25.32 -20.16 12.16
N ILE A 48 -24.09 -20.23 11.65
CA ILE A 48 -22.88 -19.85 12.39
C ILE A 48 -22.47 -18.38 12.19
N GLY A 49 -23.30 -17.55 11.54
CA GLY A 49 -23.06 -16.12 11.40
C GLY A 49 -21.89 -15.73 10.48
N CYS A 50 -21.53 -16.57 9.51
CA CYS A 50 -20.39 -16.35 8.62
C CYS A 50 -20.61 -15.30 7.50
N ILE A 51 -21.77 -14.62 7.47
CA ILE A 51 -22.22 -13.58 6.54
C ILE A 51 -22.20 -13.90 5.02
N LEU A 52 -21.76 -15.09 4.61
CA LEU A 52 -21.61 -15.44 3.18
C LEU A 52 -22.91 -15.30 2.38
N CYS A 53 -24.06 -15.65 2.96
CA CYS A 53 -25.35 -15.54 2.28
C CYS A 53 -25.81 -14.09 2.08
N ARG A 54 -25.44 -13.17 2.98
CA ARG A 54 -25.65 -11.73 2.82
C ARG A 54 -24.84 -11.24 1.61
N GLU A 55 -23.55 -11.54 1.59
CA GLU A 55 -22.64 -11.12 0.51
C GLU A 55 -23.00 -11.74 -0.84
N ALA A 56 -23.55 -12.96 -0.83
CA ALA A 56 -24.00 -13.64 -2.04
C ALA A 56 -25.40 -13.20 -2.49
N CYS A 57 -26.14 -12.40 -1.71
CA CYS A 57 -27.47 -11.92 -2.09
C CYS A 57 -27.34 -10.68 -2.99
N PRO A 58 -27.65 -10.77 -4.30
CA PRO A 58 -27.44 -9.66 -5.24
C PRO A 58 -28.42 -8.49 -5.05
N TYR A 59 -29.37 -8.62 -4.13
CA TYR A 59 -30.41 -7.62 -3.86
C TYR A 59 -30.33 -7.05 -2.44
N ASP A 60 -29.28 -7.39 -1.66
CA ASP A 60 -29.11 -6.96 -0.27
C ASP A 60 -30.35 -7.19 0.60
N ALA A 61 -31.05 -8.29 0.33
CA ALA A 61 -32.29 -8.63 1.03
C ALA A 61 -32.03 -9.20 2.43
N ILE A 62 -30.81 -9.66 2.72
CA ILE A 62 -30.46 -10.31 3.99
C ILE A 62 -29.58 -9.36 4.80
N LYS A 63 -30.09 -8.86 5.93
CA LYS A 63 -29.27 -8.18 6.93
C LYS A 63 -28.87 -9.16 8.01
N MET A 64 -27.59 -9.18 8.37
CA MET A 64 -27.07 -10.02 9.44
C MET A 64 -26.22 -9.20 10.39
N LYS A 65 -26.46 -9.39 11.67
CA LYS A 65 -25.62 -8.90 12.76
C LYS A 65 -25.19 -10.10 13.59
N THR A 66 -23.91 -10.41 13.49
CA THR A 66 -23.31 -11.54 14.20
C THR A 66 -22.65 -11.02 15.45
N THR A 67 -23.20 -11.40 16.59
CA THR A 67 -22.62 -11.16 17.90
C THR A 67 -21.93 -12.44 18.32
N LEU A 68 -20.61 -12.47 18.18
CA LEU A 68 -19.80 -13.57 18.69
C LEU A 68 -19.81 -13.49 20.21
N SER A 69 -20.32 -14.52 20.87
CA SER A 69 -20.11 -14.66 22.31
C SER A 69 -18.60 -14.74 22.59
N GLU A 70 -18.23 -14.45 23.83
CA GLU A 70 -16.86 -14.63 24.26
C GLU A 70 -16.42 -16.10 24.07
N PRO A 71 -15.13 -16.34 23.75
CA PRO A 71 -14.63 -17.69 23.52
C PRO A 71 -14.85 -18.62 24.71
N ILE A 72 -15.67 -19.67 24.52
CA ILE A 72 -15.76 -20.80 25.44
C ILE A 72 -14.52 -21.69 25.25
N ARG A 73 -13.69 -21.76 26.30
CA ARG A 73 -12.42 -22.49 26.33
C ARG A 73 -12.62 -23.91 26.86
N GLU A 74 -12.26 -24.91 26.05
CA GLU A 74 -12.10 -26.28 26.55
C GLU A 74 -11.07 -26.34 27.68
N PRO A 75 -11.33 -27.19 28.69
CA PRO A 75 -11.24 -26.66 30.03
C PRO A 75 -10.06 -27.20 30.81
N ILE A 76 -9.43 -28.31 30.45
CA ILE A 76 -8.48 -28.97 31.35
C ILE A 76 -7.35 -29.73 30.64
N PRO A 77 -6.18 -29.87 31.29
CA PRO A 77 -5.05 -30.67 30.80
C PRO A 77 -5.39 -32.14 30.58
N THR A 78 -4.67 -32.78 29.65
CA THR A 78 -4.79 -34.22 29.33
C THR A 78 -3.46 -34.94 29.60
N ILE A 79 -3.49 -36.18 30.11
CA ILE A 79 -2.28 -36.96 30.44
C ILE A 79 -2.15 -38.15 29.50
N ASN A 80 -0.97 -38.34 28.91
CA ASN A 80 -0.64 -39.48 28.06
C ASN A 80 -0.11 -40.66 28.92
N PRO A 81 -0.88 -41.75 29.05
CA PRO A 81 -0.50 -42.88 29.91
C PRO A 81 0.75 -43.61 29.43
N LYS A 82 1.08 -43.59 28.13
CA LYS A 82 2.28 -44.24 27.58
C LYS A 82 3.59 -43.53 27.93
N LEU A 83 3.51 -42.23 28.24
CA LEU A 83 4.66 -41.40 28.62
C LEU A 83 4.70 -41.15 30.13
N CYS A 84 3.65 -41.51 30.84
CA CYS A 84 3.53 -41.28 32.27
C CYS A 84 4.44 -42.27 33.00
N LEU A 85 5.41 -41.74 33.76
CA LEU A 85 6.26 -42.56 34.63
C LEU A 85 5.58 -42.92 35.96
N ASN A 86 4.31 -42.55 36.13
CA ASN A 86 3.53 -42.75 37.36
C ASN A 86 4.20 -42.18 38.63
N CYS A 87 5.04 -41.15 38.47
CA CYS A 87 5.88 -40.58 39.55
C CYS A 87 5.13 -39.65 40.52
N GLY A 88 3.86 -39.33 40.27
CA GLY A 88 3.05 -38.47 41.15
C GLY A 88 3.43 -36.99 41.19
N ALA A 89 4.42 -36.53 40.41
CA ALA A 89 4.85 -35.13 40.41
C ALA A 89 3.72 -34.14 40.08
N CYS A 90 2.79 -34.53 39.20
CA CYS A 90 1.61 -33.73 38.87
C CYS A 90 0.62 -33.61 40.03
N VAL A 91 0.46 -34.66 40.84
CA VAL A 91 -0.39 -34.67 42.05
C VAL A 91 0.20 -33.72 43.09
N ALA A 92 1.51 -33.83 43.36
CA ALA A 92 2.20 -32.95 44.31
C ALA A 92 2.18 -31.48 43.87
N ALA A 93 2.24 -31.22 42.57
CA ALA A 93 2.14 -29.88 42.00
C ALA A 93 0.71 -29.32 42.01
N CYS A 94 -0.31 -30.17 42.10
CA CYS A 94 -1.71 -29.77 42.06
C CYS A 94 -2.20 -29.27 43.42
N LYS A 95 -1.98 -27.98 43.67
CA LYS A 95 -2.40 -27.30 44.92
C LYS A 95 -3.90 -27.25 45.14
N THR A 96 -4.72 -27.46 44.11
CA THR A 96 -6.18 -27.52 44.22
C THR A 96 -6.71 -28.92 44.48
N GLY A 97 -5.85 -29.93 44.53
CA GLY A 97 -6.26 -31.33 44.75
C GLY A 97 -7.04 -31.93 43.58
N ALA A 98 -6.90 -31.37 42.38
CA ALA A 98 -7.63 -31.80 41.19
C ALA A 98 -7.01 -32.99 40.44
N ILE A 99 -5.88 -33.54 40.91
CA ILE A 99 -5.22 -34.66 40.25
C ILE A 99 -4.97 -35.73 41.30
N GLU A 100 -5.42 -36.95 41.01
CA GLU A 100 -5.33 -38.10 41.91
C GLU A 100 -4.88 -39.36 41.15
N LEU A 101 -4.21 -40.28 41.84
CA LEU A 101 -3.76 -41.55 41.27
C LEU A 101 -4.81 -42.62 41.53
N VAL A 102 -5.27 -43.28 40.47
CA VAL A 102 -6.30 -44.33 40.52
C VAL A 102 -5.73 -45.65 40.02
N ALA A 103 -6.24 -46.75 40.56
CA ALA A 103 -5.80 -48.12 40.25
C ALA A 103 -6.97 -48.94 39.69
N SER A 104 -6.82 -49.48 38.48
CA SER A 104 -7.86 -50.28 37.82
C SER A 104 -7.55 -51.78 37.90
N GLY A 105 -8.07 -52.45 38.94
CA GLY A 105 -8.06 -53.92 39.03
C GLY A 105 -6.66 -54.55 38.94
N LYS A 106 -6.48 -55.59 38.12
CA LYS A 106 -5.18 -56.29 37.91
C LYS A 106 -4.18 -55.49 37.05
N GLU A 107 -4.48 -54.24 36.68
CA GLU A 107 -3.63 -53.34 35.86
C GLU A 107 -3.23 -52.01 36.57
N GLU A 108 -2.21 -51.33 36.00
CA GLU A 108 -1.32 -50.31 36.55
C GLU A 108 -1.95 -48.99 37.07
N ILE A 109 -1.28 -48.36 38.05
CA ILE A 109 -1.67 -47.09 38.70
C ILE A 109 -1.41 -45.91 37.76
N HIS A 110 -2.40 -45.04 37.52
CA HIS A 110 -2.26 -43.86 36.64
C HIS A 110 -2.95 -42.61 37.21
N PRO A 111 -2.50 -41.39 36.84
CA PRO A 111 -3.13 -40.15 37.28
C PRO A 111 -4.39 -39.82 36.46
N VAL A 112 -5.43 -39.35 37.13
CA VAL A 112 -6.67 -38.83 36.56
C VAL A 112 -6.88 -37.40 37.07
N ILE A 113 -7.42 -36.55 36.20
CA ILE A 113 -7.69 -35.14 36.50
C ILE A 113 -9.19 -34.98 36.70
N ASP A 114 -9.58 -34.50 37.89
CA ASP A 114 -10.93 -34.08 38.23
C ASP A 114 -11.20 -32.73 37.56
N GLU A 115 -12.15 -32.72 36.65
CA GLU A 115 -12.49 -31.56 35.83
C GLU A 115 -13.02 -30.39 36.66
N GLU A 116 -13.76 -30.71 37.73
CA GLU A 116 -14.48 -29.75 38.55
C GLU A 116 -13.54 -29.07 39.55
N LYS A 117 -12.50 -29.77 40.01
CA LYS A 117 -11.46 -29.18 40.88
C LYS A 117 -10.33 -28.47 40.13
N CYS A 118 -10.20 -28.70 38.82
CA CYS A 118 -9.04 -28.23 38.06
C CYS A 118 -9.14 -26.74 37.69
N VAL A 119 -8.31 -25.93 38.33
CA VAL A 119 -8.25 -24.47 38.10
C VAL A 119 -7.33 -24.04 36.96
N ARG A 120 -6.85 -24.98 36.15
CA ARG A 120 -6.20 -24.71 34.86
C ARG A 120 -4.88 -23.93 34.91
N CYS A 121 -4.11 -24.11 35.98
CA CYS A 121 -2.91 -23.32 36.27
C CYS A 121 -1.62 -23.75 35.55
N GLY A 122 -1.59 -24.91 34.87
CA GLY A 122 -0.41 -25.40 34.14
C GLY A 122 0.77 -25.86 35.01
N TYR A 123 0.61 -25.96 36.34
CA TYR A 123 1.70 -26.40 37.21
C TYR A 123 1.98 -27.89 37.08
N CYS A 124 0.97 -28.73 36.88
CA CYS A 124 1.14 -30.16 36.66
C CYS A 124 1.96 -30.46 35.40
N ALA A 125 1.72 -29.74 34.30
CA ALA A 125 2.50 -29.85 33.06
C ALA A 125 3.96 -29.38 33.24
N ARG A 126 4.19 -28.37 34.07
CA ARG A 126 5.54 -27.85 34.38
C ARG A 126 6.35 -28.72 35.35
N ALA A 127 5.67 -29.38 36.28
CA ALA A 127 6.29 -30.25 37.27
C ALA A 127 6.50 -31.68 36.76
N CYS A 128 5.84 -32.06 35.65
CA CYS A 128 5.94 -33.39 35.08
C CYS A 128 7.33 -33.61 34.46
N PRO A 129 8.19 -34.47 35.02
CA PRO A 129 9.53 -34.69 34.50
C PRO A 129 9.57 -35.49 33.19
N SER A 130 8.47 -36.16 32.85
CA SER A 130 8.32 -36.96 31.62
C SER A 130 7.47 -36.28 30.55
N GLU A 131 7.06 -35.03 30.78
CA GLU A 131 6.23 -34.25 29.85
C GLU A 131 4.93 -34.94 29.40
N ALA A 132 4.41 -35.89 30.20
CA ALA A 132 3.23 -36.66 29.85
C ALA A 132 1.92 -35.85 29.82
N ILE A 133 1.91 -34.58 30.26
CA ILE A 133 0.70 -33.76 30.39
C ILE A 133 0.64 -32.69 29.31
N LYS A 134 -0.39 -32.74 28.46
CA LYS A 134 -0.69 -31.74 27.42
C LYS A 134 -1.74 -30.72 27.90
N TYR A 135 -1.49 -29.46 27.60
CA TYR A 135 -2.39 -28.32 27.85
C TYR A 135 -2.79 -27.70 26.50
N GLY A 136 -4.08 -27.38 26.30
CA GLY A 136 -4.53 -26.55 25.17
C GLY A 136 -3.91 -25.14 25.20
N GLU A 137 -3.83 -24.48 24.02
CA GLU A 137 -2.96 -23.35 23.66
C GLU A 137 -2.30 -22.58 24.84
N ILE A 138 -1.02 -22.90 25.05
CA ILE A 138 -0.12 -22.37 26.08
C ILE A 138 0.17 -20.89 25.78
N LEU A 139 -0.23 -19.98 26.67
CA LEU A 139 0.47 -18.69 26.80
C LEU A 139 1.69 -18.90 27.72
N PRO A 140 2.93 -18.66 27.27
CA PRO A 140 4.08 -18.64 28.17
C PRO A 140 3.97 -17.45 29.14
N ARG A 141 4.22 -17.65 30.43
CA ARG A 141 4.49 -16.52 31.33
C ARG A 141 5.80 -15.85 30.89
N ALA A 142 5.78 -14.52 30.77
CA ALA A 142 6.98 -13.71 30.61
C ALA A 142 7.94 -13.91 31.80
N VAL A 143 9.05 -14.63 31.59
CA VAL A 143 10.12 -14.77 32.59
C VAL A 143 10.92 -13.46 32.63
N ALA A 144 10.65 -12.52 33.54
CA ALA A 144 11.26 -11.17 33.53
C ALA A 144 12.80 -11.13 33.31
N THR A 145 13.51 -12.22 33.63
CA THR A 145 14.95 -12.40 33.46
C THR A 145 15.29 -13.56 32.51
N GLY A 146 16.41 -13.47 31.78
CA GLY A 146 16.91 -14.56 30.92
C GLY A 146 17.38 -14.12 29.52
N LYS A 147 17.91 -15.08 28.76
CA LYS A 147 18.29 -14.91 27.35
C LYS A 147 17.11 -15.20 26.41
N ALA A 148 17.03 -14.49 25.29
CA ALA A 148 16.07 -14.69 24.20
C ALA A 148 16.77 -14.60 22.84
N LEU A 149 16.07 -15.05 21.81
CA LEU A 149 16.53 -14.99 20.42
C LEU A 149 16.02 -13.72 19.73
N ILE A 150 16.85 -13.14 18.87
CA ILE A 150 16.49 -12.05 17.96
C ILE A 150 16.97 -12.36 16.55
N ILE A 151 16.34 -11.74 15.55
CA ILE A 151 16.78 -11.78 14.15
C ILE A 151 17.45 -10.44 13.84
N ASP A 152 18.66 -10.49 13.29
CA ASP A 152 19.36 -9.31 12.77
C ASP A 152 18.88 -9.01 11.34
N PRO A 153 18.09 -7.94 11.13
CA PRO A 153 17.50 -7.67 9.82
C PRO A 153 18.55 -7.38 8.75
N LYS A 154 19.75 -6.89 9.14
CA LYS A 154 20.84 -6.62 8.18
C LYS A 154 21.50 -7.89 7.64
N GLN A 155 21.38 -9.00 8.35
CA GLN A 155 21.96 -10.30 7.98
C GLN A 155 20.89 -11.30 7.51
N CYS A 156 19.61 -10.98 7.67
CA CYS A 156 18.52 -11.85 7.27
C CYS A 156 18.31 -11.78 5.76
N ILE A 157 18.35 -12.92 5.09
CA ILE A 157 18.10 -13.03 3.64
C ILE A 157 16.63 -13.27 3.28
N GLY A 158 15.72 -13.26 4.27
CA GLY A 158 14.27 -13.40 4.01
C GLY A 158 13.78 -14.79 3.56
N CYS A 159 14.55 -15.87 3.72
CA CYS A 159 14.16 -17.21 3.23
C CYS A 159 12.95 -17.89 3.92
N MET A 160 12.45 -17.34 5.04
CA MET A 160 11.30 -17.86 5.81
C MET A 160 11.41 -19.31 6.33
N THR A 161 12.60 -19.88 6.41
CA THR A 161 12.76 -21.22 7.02
C THR A 161 12.47 -21.20 8.52
N CYS A 162 12.89 -20.14 9.22
CA CYS A 162 12.68 -20.00 10.66
C CYS A 162 11.19 -19.98 11.06
N THR A 163 10.32 -19.37 10.24
CA THR A 163 8.86 -19.29 10.50
C THR A 163 8.22 -20.67 10.40
N ARG A 164 8.64 -21.50 9.44
CA ARG A 164 8.10 -22.85 9.21
C ARG A 164 8.51 -23.85 10.29
N VAL A 165 9.72 -23.73 10.84
CA VAL A 165 10.22 -24.67 11.85
C VAL A 165 9.86 -24.30 13.29
N CYS A 166 9.34 -23.08 13.53
CA CYS A 166 9.08 -22.60 14.87
C CYS A 166 7.87 -23.32 15.48
N PRO A 167 8.04 -24.07 16.58
CA PRO A 167 6.92 -24.76 17.24
C PRO A 167 6.07 -23.82 18.10
N SER A 168 6.58 -22.61 18.39
CA SER A 168 5.91 -21.61 19.21
C SER A 168 5.08 -20.69 18.32
N LYS A 169 3.78 -20.97 18.20
CA LYS A 169 2.85 -20.13 17.45
C LYS A 169 2.86 -18.70 17.98
N GLY A 170 3.03 -17.72 17.10
CA GLY A 170 3.15 -16.30 17.46
C GLY A 170 4.54 -15.82 17.88
N ALA A 171 5.53 -16.71 18.02
CA ALA A 171 6.90 -16.33 18.39
C ALA A 171 7.69 -15.68 17.26
N ILE A 172 7.35 -15.95 16.00
CA ILE A 172 7.97 -15.27 14.85
C ILE A 172 6.87 -14.56 14.08
N LYS A 173 6.97 -13.24 14.01
CA LYS A 173 6.12 -12.37 13.19
C LYS A 173 6.86 -12.04 11.90
N VAL A 174 6.12 -11.75 10.84
CA VAL A 174 6.68 -11.27 9.57
C VAL A 174 6.17 -9.84 9.37
N GLY A 175 7.09 -8.92 9.11
CA GLY A 175 6.74 -7.54 8.79
C GLY A 175 5.92 -7.48 7.50
N LYS A 176 4.86 -6.67 7.47
CA LYS A 176 4.06 -6.52 6.25
C LYS A 176 4.77 -5.65 5.24
N VAL A 177 5.55 -4.68 5.68
CA VAL A 177 6.26 -3.76 4.80
C VAL A 177 7.66 -4.30 4.51
N SER A 178 8.46 -4.59 5.55
CA SER A 178 9.82 -5.11 5.35
C SER A 178 9.87 -6.52 4.77
N LYS A 179 8.77 -7.28 4.86
CA LYS A 179 8.71 -8.71 4.52
C LYS A 179 9.77 -9.55 5.25
N LEU A 180 10.32 -9.09 6.38
CA LEU A 180 11.34 -9.80 7.14
C LEU A 180 10.77 -10.37 8.45
N PRO A 181 11.26 -11.53 8.91
CA PRO A 181 10.82 -12.11 10.18
C PRO A 181 11.49 -11.42 11.38
N TYR A 182 10.74 -11.29 12.48
CA TYR A 182 11.23 -10.82 13.79
C TYR A 182 10.58 -11.61 14.94
N ILE A 183 11.34 -11.83 16.02
CA ILE A 183 10.93 -12.74 17.11
C ILE A 183 10.22 -11.96 18.23
N ASP A 184 9.05 -12.43 18.64
CA ASP A 184 8.34 -11.98 19.84
C ASP A 184 8.86 -12.76 21.08
N PRO A 185 9.61 -12.10 21.98
CA PRO A 185 10.18 -12.75 23.15
C PRO A 185 9.15 -13.10 24.24
N ALA A 186 7.88 -12.70 24.09
CA ALA A 186 6.80 -13.16 24.96
C ALA A 186 6.35 -14.59 24.62
N TYR A 187 6.44 -14.96 23.33
CA TYR A 187 6.03 -16.27 22.82
C TYR A 187 7.21 -17.22 22.55
N CYS A 188 8.45 -16.70 22.51
CA CYS A 188 9.64 -17.50 22.25
C CYS A 188 9.99 -18.45 23.41
N ALA A 189 9.84 -19.76 23.19
CA ALA A 189 10.24 -20.80 24.14
C ALA A 189 11.75 -21.08 24.18
N ARG A 190 12.54 -20.45 23.29
CA ARG A 190 14.01 -20.62 23.19
C ARG A 190 14.44 -22.09 23.01
N CYS A 191 13.82 -22.79 22.06
CA CYS A 191 14.16 -24.17 21.68
C CYS A 191 15.20 -24.28 20.57
N GLU A 192 15.78 -23.16 20.12
CA GLU A 192 16.87 -23.05 19.14
C GLU A 192 16.60 -23.56 17.70
N LYS A 193 15.50 -24.28 17.44
CA LYS A 193 15.15 -24.79 16.11
C LYS A 193 15.27 -23.78 14.96
N CYS A 194 14.84 -22.53 15.18
CA CYS A 194 14.94 -21.50 14.15
C CYS A 194 16.38 -21.05 13.86
N MET A 195 17.25 -21.07 14.89
CA MET A 195 18.67 -20.74 14.79
C MET A 195 19.41 -21.81 13.98
N ASP A 196 19.13 -23.09 14.24
CA ASP A 196 19.81 -24.22 13.59
C ASP A 196 19.58 -24.26 12.07
N VAL A 197 18.42 -23.80 11.62
CA VAL A 197 18.04 -23.80 10.19
C VAL A 197 18.31 -22.46 9.49
N CYS A 198 18.95 -21.48 10.16
CA CYS A 198 19.17 -20.16 9.59
C CYS A 198 20.45 -20.13 8.72
N PRO A 199 20.34 -20.12 7.37
CA PRO A 199 21.51 -20.22 6.49
C PRO A 199 22.43 -19.00 6.57
N SER A 200 21.89 -17.83 6.91
CA SER A 200 22.65 -16.58 7.02
C SER A 200 23.14 -16.27 8.43
N THR A 201 22.89 -17.17 9.41
CA THR A 201 23.25 -16.97 10.82
C THR A 201 22.71 -15.68 11.46
N ALA A 202 21.63 -15.13 10.89
CA ALA A 202 21.04 -13.87 11.34
C ALA A 202 20.39 -13.96 12.73
N ILE A 203 20.11 -15.16 13.25
CA ILE A 203 19.45 -15.37 14.53
C ILE A 203 20.49 -15.48 15.65
N LYS A 204 20.40 -14.59 16.65
CA LYS A 204 21.40 -14.46 17.71
C LYS A 204 20.77 -14.39 19.09
N TYR A 205 21.58 -14.76 20.08
CA TYR A 205 21.24 -14.59 21.48
C TYR A 205 21.32 -13.13 21.94
N THR A 206 20.40 -12.74 22.81
CA THR A 206 20.46 -11.47 23.56
C THR A 206 19.74 -11.61 24.91
N THR A 207 19.79 -10.58 25.74
CA THR A 207 18.98 -10.49 26.96
C THR A 207 17.51 -10.28 26.61
N ARG A 208 16.58 -10.87 27.35
CA ARG A 208 15.15 -10.75 27.04
C ARG A 208 14.61 -9.31 27.11
N THR A 209 15.19 -8.47 27.97
CA THR A 209 14.91 -7.02 28.00
C THR A 209 15.27 -6.32 26.68
N THR A 210 16.46 -6.59 26.15
CA THR A 210 16.89 -6.09 24.83
C THR A 210 16.04 -6.68 23.70
N ALA A 211 15.70 -7.97 23.76
CA ALA A 211 14.81 -8.59 22.78
C ALA A 211 13.43 -7.90 22.76
N SER A 212 12.80 -7.67 23.92
CA SER A 212 11.50 -7.01 24.03
C SER A 212 11.56 -5.57 23.51
N ARG A 213 12.61 -4.83 23.85
CA ARG A 213 12.80 -3.46 23.33
C ARG A 213 12.97 -3.44 21.81
N LYS A 214 13.77 -4.35 21.25
CA LYS A 214 13.96 -4.47 19.79
C LYS A 214 12.67 -4.89 19.09
N PHE A 215 11.96 -5.87 19.65
CA PHE A 215 10.67 -6.33 19.16
C PHE A 215 9.65 -5.18 19.12
N ASN A 216 9.46 -4.47 20.24
CA ASN A 216 8.53 -3.34 20.29
C ASN A 216 8.90 -2.27 19.27
N LYS A 217 10.19 -1.93 19.15
CA LYS A 217 10.66 -0.96 18.14
C LYS A 217 10.29 -1.40 16.71
N ILE A 218 10.64 -2.64 16.33
CA ILE A 218 10.33 -3.17 14.99
C ILE A 218 8.81 -3.23 14.79
N HIS A 219 8.06 -3.71 15.78
CA HIS A 219 6.62 -3.86 15.69
C HIS A 219 5.90 -2.52 15.53
N THR A 220 6.27 -1.51 16.31
CA THR A 220 5.73 -0.15 16.17
C THR A 220 6.10 0.45 14.82
N MET A 221 7.35 0.26 14.34
CA MET A 221 7.76 0.73 13.02
C MET A 221 6.95 0.05 11.91
N GLU A 222 6.72 -1.26 11.97
CA GLU A 222 5.91 -1.98 10.98
C GLU A 222 4.45 -1.50 10.97
N ILE A 223 3.85 -1.24 12.15
CA ILE A 223 2.49 -0.69 12.22
C ILE A 223 2.45 0.71 11.60
N ALA A 224 3.40 1.57 11.94
CA ALA A 224 3.48 2.92 11.38
C ALA A 224 3.69 2.89 9.86
N SER A 225 4.59 2.04 9.37
CA SER A 225 4.84 1.86 7.95
C SER A 225 3.63 1.30 7.20
N GLU A 226 2.86 0.37 7.79
CA GLU A 226 1.62 -0.14 7.17
C GLU A 226 0.56 0.97 7.04
N VAL A 227 0.42 1.83 8.05
CA VAL A 227 -0.50 2.97 7.98
C VAL A 227 -0.07 3.95 6.89
N LEU A 228 1.23 4.29 6.86
CA LEU A 228 1.78 5.18 5.84
C LEU A 228 1.63 4.61 4.43
N GLU A 229 1.92 3.32 4.22
CA GLU A 229 1.79 2.66 2.90
C GLU A 229 0.35 2.78 2.38
N LYS A 230 -0.65 2.49 3.23
CA LYS A 230 -2.07 2.63 2.87
C LYS A 230 -2.46 4.08 2.53
N GLU A 231 -1.97 5.05 3.30
CA GLU A 231 -2.25 6.46 3.02
C GLU A 231 -1.58 6.89 1.71
N THR A 232 -0.34 6.47 1.45
CA THR A 232 0.36 6.78 0.20
C THR A 232 -0.27 6.14 -1.02
N GLU A 233 -0.73 4.89 -0.92
CA GLU A 233 -1.47 4.22 -2.00
C GLU A 233 -2.76 4.97 -2.34
N ARG A 234 -3.51 5.39 -1.31
CA ARG A 234 -4.74 6.17 -1.49
C ARG A 234 -4.47 7.51 -2.16
N LEU A 235 -3.43 8.22 -1.72
CA LEU A 235 -3.04 9.51 -2.30
C LEU A 235 -2.58 9.37 -3.76
N ALA A 236 -1.81 8.33 -4.07
CA ALA A 236 -1.36 8.06 -5.43
C ALA A 236 -2.53 7.75 -6.37
N GLU A 237 -3.51 6.96 -5.91
CA GLU A 237 -4.72 6.66 -6.68
C GLU A 237 -5.54 7.93 -6.95
N THR A 238 -5.76 8.77 -5.93
CA THR A 238 -6.46 10.05 -6.08
C THR A 238 -5.75 10.97 -7.06
N ALA A 239 -4.43 11.14 -6.93
CA ALA A 239 -3.64 12.00 -7.83
C ALA A 239 -3.67 11.50 -9.29
N SER A 240 -3.59 10.18 -9.51
CA SER A 240 -3.68 9.60 -10.85
C SER A 240 -5.04 9.89 -11.50
N LYS A 241 -6.14 9.77 -10.75
CA LYS A 241 -7.49 10.06 -11.27
C LYS A 241 -7.66 11.54 -11.61
N ILE A 242 -7.17 12.43 -10.76
CA ILE A 242 -7.21 13.87 -11.02
C ILE A 242 -6.42 14.22 -12.28
N ASN A 243 -5.21 13.67 -12.45
CA ASN A 243 -4.43 13.89 -13.67
C ASN A 243 -5.21 13.44 -14.93
N SER A 244 -5.88 12.28 -14.88
CA SER A 244 -6.70 11.82 -16.01
C SER A 244 -7.89 12.75 -16.31
N ILE A 245 -8.54 13.30 -15.29
CA ILE A 245 -9.60 14.31 -15.45
C ILE A 245 -9.04 15.57 -16.12
N LEU A 246 -7.92 16.09 -15.63
CA LEU A 246 -7.27 17.27 -16.20
C LEU A 246 -6.86 17.03 -17.67
N GLU A 247 -6.32 15.86 -18.00
CA GLU A 247 -5.99 15.48 -19.38
C GLU A 247 -7.22 15.42 -20.29
N ASN A 248 -8.33 14.86 -19.82
CA ASN A 248 -9.58 14.80 -20.59
C ASN A 248 -10.15 16.20 -20.87
N ILE A 249 -10.20 17.05 -19.84
CA ILE A 249 -10.67 18.44 -19.98
C ILE A 249 -9.76 19.21 -20.94
N ALA A 250 -8.44 19.09 -20.80
CA ALA A 250 -7.49 19.74 -21.70
C ALA A 250 -7.67 19.28 -23.15
N ASN A 251 -7.86 17.97 -23.37
CA ASN A 251 -8.10 17.43 -24.71
C ASN A 251 -9.40 17.95 -25.32
N ASP A 252 -10.50 17.96 -24.56
CA ASP A 252 -11.81 18.41 -25.05
C ASP A 252 -11.82 19.92 -25.40
N ILE A 253 -11.23 20.75 -24.53
CA ILE A 253 -11.01 22.17 -24.83
C ILE A 253 -10.16 22.30 -26.08
N SER A 254 -9.11 21.50 -26.20
CA SER A 254 -8.19 21.59 -27.33
C SER A 254 -8.81 21.21 -28.67
N THR A 255 -9.78 20.30 -28.67
CA THR A 255 -10.53 19.93 -29.87
C THR A 255 -11.66 20.91 -30.20
N SER A 256 -12.15 21.65 -29.21
CA SER A 256 -13.29 22.56 -29.36
C SER A 256 -12.88 24.00 -29.66
N HIS A 257 -11.62 24.36 -29.39
CA HIS A 257 -11.08 25.71 -29.52
C HIS A 257 -9.78 25.73 -30.31
N ASP A 258 -9.73 26.55 -31.36
CA ASP A 258 -8.56 26.70 -32.25
C ASP A 258 -7.72 27.95 -31.92
N GLU A 259 -8.16 28.77 -30.97
CA GLU A 259 -7.47 29.99 -30.59
C GLU A 259 -6.08 29.68 -30.01
N LYS A 260 -5.06 30.40 -30.47
CA LYS A 260 -3.68 30.24 -29.99
C LYS A 260 -3.45 30.77 -28.58
N ASN A 261 -4.27 31.72 -28.15
CA ASN A 261 -4.29 32.26 -26.80
C ASN A 261 -5.73 32.14 -26.27
N LEU A 262 -5.90 31.45 -25.15
CA LEU A 262 -7.19 31.09 -24.60
C LEU A 262 -7.09 31.06 -23.08
N GLU A 263 -8.10 31.58 -22.40
CA GLU A 263 -8.27 31.47 -20.96
C GLU A 263 -9.72 31.07 -20.68
N ILE A 264 -9.91 29.92 -20.04
CA ILE A 264 -11.24 29.38 -19.70
C ILE A 264 -11.25 29.02 -18.22
N ASP A 265 -12.27 29.47 -17.51
CA ASP A 265 -12.57 28.99 -16.16
C ASP A 265 -13.19 27.59 -16.25
N VAL A 266 -12.50 26.60 -15.70
CA VAL A 266 -12.87 25.18 -15.73
C VAL A 266 -13.26 24.65 -14.35
N THR A 267 -13.43 25.54 -13.37
CA THR A 267 -13.63 25.18 -11.95
C THR A 267 -14.81 24.24 -11.76
N ASP A 268 -15.98 24.60 -12.30
CA ASP A 268 -17.20 23.80 -12.11
C ASP A 268 -17.13 22.48 -12.88
N ARG A 269 -16.51 22.49 -14.06
CA ARG A 269 -16.30 21.28 -14.87
C ARG A 269 -15.42 20.26 -14.13
N ILE A 270 -14.31 20.70 -13.53
CA ILE A 270 -13.44 19.84 -12.72
C ILE A 270 -14.20 19.29 -11.51
N LYS A 271 -14.96 20.14 -10.80
CA LYS A 271 -15.76 19.70 -9.64
C LYS A 271 -16.77 18.63 -10.02
N ASP A 272 -17.45 18.79 -11.15
CA ASP A 272 -18.47 17.84 -11.58
C ASP A 272 -17.86 16.51 -12.02
N GLU A 273 -16.76 16.52 -12.79
CA GLU A 273 -16.04 15.29 -13.17
C GLU A 273 -15.47 14.54 -11.94
N ILE A 274 -15.02 15.28 -10.92
CA ILE A 274 -14.54 14.67 -9.66
C ILE A 274 -15.68 14.02 -8.88
N LYS A 275 -16.85 14.68 -8.77
CA LYS A 275 -18.03 14.10 -8.09
C LYS A 275 -18.51 12.82 -8.78
N GLU A 276 -18.42 12.75 -10.11
CA GLU A 276 -18.83 11.56 -10.87
C GLU A 276 -17.83 10.40 -10.74
N THR A 277 -16.54 10.71 -10.60
CA THR A 277 -15.46 9.71 -10.64
C THR A 277 -15.02 9.24 -9.25
N MET A 278 -15.29 10.02 -8.20
CA MET A 278 -14.79 9.75 -6.84
C MET A 278 -15.92 9.51 -5.84
N VAL A 279 -15.71 8.55 -4.93
CA VAL A 279 -16.68 8.15 -3.89
C VAL A 279 -16.67 9.10 -2.68
N LYS A 280 -15.72 10.03 -2.61
CA LYS A 280 -15.58 11.02 -1.53
C LYS A 280 -15.50 12.42 -2.10
N ASP A 281 -16.09 13.36 -1.38
CA ASP A 281 -15.92 14.78 -1.63
C ASP A 281 -14.44 15.15 -1.45
N VAL A 282 -13.77 15.55 -2.53
CA VAL A 282 -12.45 16.16 -2.50
C VAL A 282 -12.64 17.66 -2.48
N GLU A 283 -12.06 18.34 -1.48
CA GLU A 283 -12.11 19.80 -1.41
C GLU A 283 -11.20 20.42 -2.47
N ILE A 284 -11.56 21.59 -2.98
CA ILE A 284 -10.78 22.30 -4.01
C ILE A 284 -9.33 22.52 -3.54
N ASP A 285 -9.16 22.82 -2.25
CA ASP A 285 -7.86 23.06 -1.62
C ASP A 285 -6.89 21.87 -1.77
N GLU A 286 -7.40 20.64 -1.77
CA GLU A 286 -6.58 19.43 -1.99
C GLU A 286 -6.15 19.27 -3.46
N ILE A 287 -6.87 19.91 -4.39
CA ILE A 287 -6.61 19.85 -5.84
C ILE A 287 -5.60 20.92 -6.25
N VAL A 288 -5.57 22.08 -5.56
CA VAL A 288 -4.63 23.18 -5.85
C VAL A 288 -3.19 22.66 -5.91
N ASP A 289 -2.78 21.90 -4.91
CA ASP A 289 -1.43 21.31 -4.83
C ASP A 289 -1.11 20.36 -6.00
N ILE A 290 -2.13 19.72 -6.57
CA ILE A 290 -1.98 18.81 -7.72
C ILE A 290 -1.90 19.62 -9.01
N ILE A 291 -2.74 20.65 -9.15
CA ILE A 291 -2.73 21.56 -10.29
C ILE A 291 -1.39 22.29 -10.40
N GLU A 292 -0.87 22.81 -9.30
CA GLU A 292 0.44 23.49 -9.28
C GLU A 292 1.61 22.56 -9.66
N LYS A 293 1.44 21.25 -9.48
CA LYS A 293 2.41 20.23 -9.89
C LYS A 293 2.14 19.67 -11.29
N THR A 294 0.98 19.97 -11.87
CA THR A 294 0.60 19.51 -13.20
C THR A 294 1.47 20.24 -14.21
N LYS A 295 2.13 19.46 -15.07
CA LYS A 295 3.06 20.01 -16.05
C LYS A 295 2.29 20.65 -17.20
N ALA A 296 2.81 21.77 -17.69
CA ALA A 296 2.30 22.36 -18.92
C ALA A 296 2.53 21.41 -20.11
N ARG A 297 1.47 21.17 -20.89
CA ARG A 297 1.53 20.45 -22.15
C ARG A 297 1.97 21.41 -23.24
N ARG A 298 2.97 21.02 -24.04
CA ARG A 298 3.46 21.84 -25.15
C ARG A 298 3.24 21.12 -26.46
N SER A 299 2.92 21.89 -27.49
CA SER A 299 2.74 21.39 -28.85
C SER A 299 3.50 22.28 -29.81
N ILE A 300 4.24 21.66 -30.72
CA ILE A 300 4.96 22.34 -31.79
C ILE A 300 4.51 21.75 -33.13
N ILE A 301 4.11 22.62 -34.05
CA ILE A 301 3.63 22.22 -35.38
C ILE A 301 4.28 23.06 -36.46
N SER A 302 4.56 22.41 -37.60
CA SER A 302 4.97 23.05 -38.84
C SER A 302 3.73 23.30 -39.71
N LEU A 303 3.57 24.54 -40.17
CA LEU A 303 2.46 24.96 -41.02
C LEU A 303 2.88 24.77 -42.49
N GLU A 304 2.48 23.63 -43.07
CA GLU A 304 2.89 23.18 -44.42
C GLU A 304 2.70 24.23 -45.51
N GLY A 305 1.65 25.07 -45.42
CA GLY A 305 1.36 26.13 -46.40
C GLY A 305 2.17 27.41 -46.24
N LYS A 306 2.98 27.54 -45.19
CA LYS A 306 3.80 28.74 -44.92
C LYS A 306 5.29 28.50 -45.08
N CYS A 307 5.78 27.31 -44.76
CA CYS A 307 7.21 27.09 -44.72
C CYS A 307 7.83 27.08 -46.13
N ILE A 308 8.89 27.87 -46.30
CA ILE A 308 9.60 28.06 -47.57
C ILE A 308 10.85 27.18 -47.71
N GLY A 309 11.08 26.26 -46.76
CA GLY A 309 12.23 25.34 -46.80
C GLY A 309 13.60 26.01 -46.66
N CYS A 310 13.70 27.15 -45.96
CA CYS A 310 14.94 27.93 -45.85
C CYS A 310 16.02 27.33 -44.94
N GLY A 311 15.69 26.33 -44.10
CA GLY A 311 16.64 25.69 -43.18
C GLY A 311 16.97 26.44 -41.89
N ALA A 312 16.59 27.72 -41.72
CA ALA A 312 16.99 28.52 -40.55
C ALA A 312 16.64 27.90 -39.19
N CYS A 313 15.50 27.19 -39.09
CA CYS A 313 15.11 26.50 -37.86
C CYS A 313 15.94 25.25 -37.56
N VAL A 314 16.48 24.60 -38.59
CA VAL A 314 17.39 23.44 -38.46
C VAL A 314 18.70 23.92 -37.84
N ASP A 315 19.25 25.01 -38.36
CA ASP A 315 20.53 25.59 -37.88
C ASP A 315 20.47 26.06 -36.43
N GLU A 316 19.31 26.57 -35.99
CA GLU A 316 19.11 27.12 -34.64
C GLU A 316 18.67 26.06 -33.60
N CYS A 317 18.39 24.83 -34.02
CA CYS A 317 17.88 23.78 -33.13
C CYS A 317 18.99 23.21 -32.23
N PRO A 318 18.95 23.43 -30.90
CA PRO A 318 20.05 23.02 -30.02
C PRO A 318 20.14 21.50 -29.83
N VAL A 319 19.07 20.77 -30.14
CA VAL A 319 18.97 19.31 -30.00
C VAL A 319 18.90 18.59 -31.35
N ASN A 320 19.09 19.33 -32.46
CA ASN A 320 19.10 18.79 -33.82
C ASN A 320 17.88 17.91 -34.17
N CYS A 321 16.70 18.23 -33.64
CA CYS A 321 15.47 17.45 -33.84
C CYS A 321 14.62 17.90 -35.03
N ILE A 322 15.14 18.77 -35.92
CA ILE A 322 14.39 19.30 -37.07
C ILE A 322 15.09 18.84 -38.35
N GLU A 323 14.33 18.21 -39.24
CA GLU A 323 14.81 17.70 -40.52
C GLU A 323 14.10 18.43 -41.68
N LEU A 324 14.79 18.57 -42.81
CA LEU A 324 14.29 19.22 -44.02
C LEU A 324 14.01 18.13 -45.07
N GLU A 325 12.75 17.70 -45.22
CA GLU A 325 12.35 16.54 -46.05
C GLU A 325 11.54 16.94 -47.29
N THR A 326 12.22 17.32 -48.38
CA THR A 326 11.51 17.68 -49.63
C THR A 326 10.62 16.53 -50.15
N PRO A 327 9.34 16.76 -50.53
CA PRO A 327 8.71 18.05 -50.80
C PRO A 327 7.99 18.71 -49.61
N ALA A 328 7.94 18.06 -48.44
CA ALA A 328 7.42 18.68 -47.22
C ALA A 328 8.49 19.61 -46.62
N PRO A 329 8.13 20.78 -46.05
CA PRO A 329 9.16 21.78 -45.80
C PRO A 329 10.12 21.41 -44.66
N ILE A 330 9.60 20.96 -43.51
CA ILE A 330 10.36 20.48 -42.35
C ILE A 330 9.54 19.47 -41.54
N THR A 331 10.23 18.54 -40.88
CA THR A 331 9.69 17.58 -39.90
C THR A 331 10.34 17.85 -38.54
N ILE A 332 9.56 17.90 -37.46
CA ILE A 332 10.05 18.11 -36.09
C ILE A 332 9.89 16.79 -35.32
N GLY A 333 11.00 16.22 -34.87
CA GLY A 333 11.03 14.96 -34.13
C GLY A 333 10.58 15.08 -32.67
N GLU A 334 10.32 13.92 -32.06
CA GLU A 334 9.85 13.79 -30.67
C GLU A 334 10.87 14.28 -29.62
N GLU A 335 12.15 14.37 -29.99
CA GLU A 335 13.23 14.91 -29.13
C GLU A 335 13.15 16.44 -28.93
N CYS A 336 12.10 17.09 -29.43
CA CYS A 336 11.91 18.53 -29.28
C CYS A 336 11.73 18.93 -27.81
N VAL A 337 12.62 19.78 -27.32
CA VAL A 337 12.58 20.28 -25.93
C VAL A 337 11.79 21.59 -25.77
N TYR A 338 11.01 21.98 -26.79
CA TYR A 338 10.12 23.16 -26.79
C TYR A 338 10.79 24.47 -26.35
N CYS A 339 12.07 24.67 -26.71
CA CYS A 339 12.82 25.85 -26.28
C CYS A 339 12.39 27.15 -26.98
N GLY A 340 11.72 27.08 -28.13
CA GLY A 340 11.20 28.23 -28.87
C GLY A 340 12.19 28.94 -29.81
N LYS A 341 13.46 28.51 -29.90
CA LYS A 341 14.45 29.10 -30.81
C LYS A 341 14.03 29.06 -32.29
N CYS A 342 13.49 27.92 -32.74
CA CYS A 342 13.00 27.75 -34.10
C CYS A 342 11.84 28.69 -34.45
N VAL A 343 11.00 29.07 -33.47
CA VAL A 343 9.90 30.01 -33.68
C VAL A 343 10.44 31.39 -34.02
N GLN A 344 11.42 31.89 -33.26
CA GLN A 344 12.07 33.17 -33.54
C GLN A 344 12.88 33.14 -34.84
N ALA A 345 13.53 32.02 -35.15
CA ALA A 345 14.35 31.89 -36.35
C ALA A 345 13.52 31.87 -37.64
N CYS A 346 12.23 31.53 -37.57
CA CYS A 346 11.40 31.35 -38.75
C CYS A 346 10.97 32.70 -39.36
N PRO A 347 11.46 33.08 -40.55
CA PRO A 347 11.17 34.41 -41.13
C PRO A 347 9.73 34.54 -41.67
N VAL A 348 9.01 33.43 -41.78
CA VAL A 348 7.66 33.33 -42.37
C VAL A 348 6.61 32.81 -41.38
N GLU A 349 6.97 32.72 -40.09
CA GLU A 349 6.07 32.25 -39.02
C GLU A 349 5.37 30.92 -39.35
N ALA A 350 6.13 29.99 -39.92
CA ALA A 350 5.65 28.67 -40.29
C ALA A 350 5.75 27.64 -39.15
N ILE A 351 6.29 28.02 -38.00
CA ILE A 351 6.37 27.15 -36.81
C ILE A 351 5.50 27.76 -35.73
N SER A 352 4.54 26.99 -35.23
CA SER A 352 3.65 27.38 -34.14
C SER A 352 3.97 26.55 -32.91
N LEU A 353 4.30 27.20 -31.80
CA LEU A 353 4.55 26.59 -30.51
C LEU A 353 3.51 27.09 -29.51
N THR A 354 2.74 26.19 -28.91
CA THR A 354 1.75 26.51 -27.88
C THR A 354 2.06 25.77 -26.59
N GLU A 355 1.65 26.38 -25.48
CA GLU A 355 1.70 25.81 -24.14
C GLU A 355 0.32 25.90 -23.50
N GLU A 356 -0.12 24.78 -22.94
CA GLU A 356 -1.38 24.61 -22.23
C GLU A 356 -1.10 24.20 -20.80
N LEU A 357 -1.72 24.87 -19.84
CA LEU A 357 -1.55 24.58 -18.42
C LEU A 357 -2.81 24.91 -17.63
N PHE A 358 -2.91 24.30 -16.46
CA PHE A 358 -3.88 24.68 -15.45
C PHE A 358 -3.21 25.58 -14.41
N THR A 359 -3.89 26.65 -14.01
CA THR A 359 -3.44 27.53 -12.93
C THR A 359 -4.60 27.85 -12.00
N THR A 360 -4.28 28.22 -10.76
CA THR A 360 -5.27 28.67 -9.78
C THR A 360 -5.16 30.18 -9.59
N LYS A 361 -6.31 30.85 -9.51
CA LYS A 361 -6.40 32.29 -9.24
C LYS A 361 -7.73 32.62 -8.55
N ASP A 362 -7.68 33.22 -7.37
CA ASP A 362 -8.86 33.61 -6.58
C ASP A 362 -9.89 32.46 -6.46
N ASP A 363 -9.44 31.28 -6.02
CA ASP A 363 -10.22 30.04 -5.87
C ASP A 363 -10.85 29.47 -7.16
N ARG A 364 -10.40 29.96 -8.33
CA ARG A 364 -10.78 29.44 -9.64
C ARG A 364 -9.64 28.67 -10.29
N ILE A 365 -9.99 27.60 -10.97
CA ILE A 365 -9.08 26.81 -11.79
C ILE A 365 -9.25 27.26 -13.24
N LEU A 366 -8.19 27.82 -13.81
CA LEU A 366 -8.16 28.34 -15.16
C LEU A 366 -7.35 27.40 -16.04
N PHE A 367 -7.91 27.03 -17.19
CA PHE A 367 -7.16 26.48 -18.29
C PHE A 367 -6.63 27.63 -19.14
N ILE A 368 -5.31 27.69 -19.31
CA ILE A 368 -4.64 28.72 -20.11
C ILE A 368 -3.90 28.03 -21.25
N ARG A 369 -4.18 28.48 -22.48
CA ARG A 369 -3.34 28.25 -23.65
C ARG A 369 -2.66 29.55 -24.03
N ARG A 370 -1.36 29.50 -24.30
CA ARG A 370 -0.58 30.63 -24.80
C ARG A 370 0.32 30.24 -25.96
N GLU A 371 0.48 31.17 -26.89
CA GLU A 371 1.45 31.06 -27.97
C GLU A 371 2.84 31.48 -27.48
N ILE A 372 3.84 30.62 -27.69
CA ILE A 372 5.23 30.95 -27.40
C ILE A 372 5.85 31.52 -28.68
N LYS A 373 6.18 32.81 -28.65
CA LYS A 373 6.67 33.57 -29.83
C LYS A 373 8.19 33.51 -30.03
N GLY A 374 8.94 32.87 -29.13
CA GLY A 374 10.39 32.83 -29.21
C GLY A 374 11.04 32.00 -28.11
N PRO A 375 12.37 32.09 -27.95
CA PRO A 375 13.12 31.39 -26.94
C PRO A 375 12.58 31.68 -25.55
N ARG A 376 12.41 30.62 -24.78
CA ARG A 376 12.09 30.75 -23.37
C ARG A 376 13.31 31.29 -22.64
N THR A 377 13.08 32.30 -21.80
CA THR A 377 14.08 32.87 -20.93
C THR A 377 13.67 32.61 -19.48
N GLY A 378 14.65 32.33 -18.64
CA GLY A 378 14.40 32.03 -17.25
C GLY A 378 15.66 31.60 -16.53
N GLU A 379 15.53 31.44 -15.22
CA GLU A 379 16.61 31.00 -14.35
C GLU A 379 16.24 29.66 -13.71
N VAL A 380 17.13 28.68 -13.83
CA VAL A 380 16.98 27.39 -13.16
C VAL A 380 17.65 27.47 -11.80
N ILE A 381 16.89 27.28 -10.73
CA ILE A 381 17.35 27.46 -9.35
C ILE A 381 17.20 26.13 -8.59
N PRO A 382 18.30 25.44 -8.26
CA PRO A 382 18.29 24.30 -7.35
C PRO A 382 18.13 24.74 -5.88
N ASP A 383 17.26 24.07 -5.14
CA ASP A 383 17.13 24.19 -3.69
C ASP A 383 18.13 23.24 -3.00
N GLU A 384 19.16 23.80 -2.39
CA GLU A 384 20.22 23.04 -1.71
C GLU A 384 19.74 22.26 -0.48
N MET A 385 18.63 22.66 0.15
CA MET A 385 18.10 21.96 1.34
C MET A 385 17.30 20.72 0.96
N ILE A 386 16.62 20.75 -0.18
CA ILE A 386 15.76 19.66 -0.65
C ILE A 386 16.54 18.68 -1.53
N CYS A 387 17.53 19.18 -2.29
CA CYS A 387 18.28 18.37 -3.25
C CYS A 387 18.98 17.16 -2.60
N GLN A 388 18.80 15.98 -3.20
CA GLN A 388 19.43 14.72 -2.77
C GLN A 388 20.71 14.38 -3.54
N ALA A 389 21.24 15.32 -4.34
CA ALA A 389 22.46 15.15 -5.14
C ALA A 389 22.48 13.91 -6.06
N CYS A 390 21.32 13.44 -6.54
CA CYS A 390 21.22 12.19 -7.31
C CYS A 390 21.71 12.29 -8.77
N GLY A 391 21.88 13.50 -9.31
CA GLY A 391 22.43 13.73 -10.65
C GLY A 391 21.49 13.43 -11.84
N ILE A 392 20.22 13.04 -11.61
CA ILE A 392 19.28 12.72 -12.71
C ILE A 392 19.07 13.92 -13.65
N CYS A 393 18.95 15.13 -13.10
CA CYS A 393 18.79 16.36 -13.88
C CYS A 393 20.02 16.70 -14.73
N VAL A 394 21.22 16.33 -14.28
CA VAL A 394 22.47 16.49 -15.04
C VAL A 394 22.44 15.58 -16.26
N ASN A 395 22.13 14.29 -16.04
CA ASN A 395 22.06 13.30 -17.11
C ASN A 395 20.96 13.57 -18.15
N LYS A 396 19.92 14.32 -17.78
CA LYS A 396 18.80 14.65 -18.66
C LYS A 396 18.87 16.05 -19.24
N CYS A 397 19.91 16.83 -18.94
CA CYS A 397 20.07 18.14 -19.53
C CYS A 397 20.44 18.02 -21.01
N PRO A 398 19.64 18.54 -21.95
CA PRO A 398 19.91 18.40 -23.39
C PRO A 398 21.09 19.26 -23.88
N VAL A 399 21.56 20.19 -23.06
CA VAL A 399 22.60 21.18 -23.41
C VAL A 399 23.77 21.20 -22.41
N ASP A 400 23.85 20.17 -21.56
CA ASP A 400 24.92 20.01 -20.55
C ASP A 400 25.13 21.26 -19.67
N ALA A 401 24.05 21.99 -19.38
CA ALA A 401 24.07 23.20 -18.56
C ALA A 401 24.11 22.91 -17.04
N LEU A 402 23.92 21.66 -16.62
CA LEU A 402 23.95 21.27 -15.22
C LEU A 402 25.17 20.41 -14.92
N THR A 403 25.78 20.58 -13.74
CA THR A 403 26.90 19.76 -13.26
C THR A 403 26.69 19.40 -11.78
N LEU A 404 27.02 18.16 -11.40
CA LEU A 404 27.03 17.74 -10.01
C LEU A 404 28.46 17.85 -9.46
N LYS A 405 28.67 18.68 -8.43
CA LYS A 405 29.96 18.89 -7.78
C LYS A 405 29.76 19.09 -6.27
N ASP A 406 30.55 18.38 -5.45
CA ASP A 406 30.52 18.49 -3.98
C ASP A 406 29.09 18.34 -3.41
N ASP A 407 28.35 17.33 -3.90
CA ASP A 407 26.94 17.07 -3.58
C ASP A 407 25.96 18.23 -3.89
N LYS A 408 26.36 19.15 -4.77
CA LYS A 408 25.54 20.29 -5.22
C LYS A 408 25.36 20.31 -6.73
N ILE A 409 24.16 20.70 -7.15
CA ILE A 409 23.85 20.96 -8.55
C ILE A 409 24.25 22.40 -8.88
N ILE A 410 25.21 22.55 -9.78
CA ILE A 410 25.66 23.84 -10.32
C ILE A 410 25.02 24.00 -11.70
N VAL A 411 24.41 25.16 -11.95
CA VAL A 411 23.78 25.49 -13.23
C VAL A 411 24.56 26.58 -13.94
N ASP A 412 24.95 26.30 -15.18
CA ASP A 412 25.47 27.28 -16.14
C ASP A 412 24.28 27.98 -16.82
N GLN A 413 23.93 29.18 -16.32
CA GLN A 413 22.78 29.94 -16.83
C GLN A 413 23.02 30.47 -18.25
N GLU A 414 24.27 30.58 -18.71
CA GLU A 414 24.57 31.04 -20.08
C GLU A 414 24.28 29.94 -21.10
N LYS A 415 24.54 28.67 -20.75
CA LYS A 415 24.18 27.52 -21.59
C LYS A 415 22.73 27.10 -21.47
N CYS A 416 22.09 27.40 -20.34
CA CYS A 416 20.72 26.98 -20.07
C CYS A 416 19.74 27.56 -21.10
N ILE A 417 19.04 26.68 -21.83
CA ILE A 417 18.00 27.06 -22.79
C ILE A 417 16.60 27.15 -22.18
N SER A 418 16.49 27.13 -20.84
CA SER A 418 15.21 27.26 -20.11
C SER A 418 14.11 26.30 -20.58
N CYS A 419 14.48 25.08 -21.00
CA CYS A 419 13.51 24.08 -21.48
C CYS A 419 12.64 23.50 -20.34
N GLY A 420 13.15 23.49 -19.11
CA GLY A 420 12.44 23.01 -17.91
C GLY A 420 12.54 21.49 -17.68
N GLU A 421 13.34 20.77 -18.46
CA GLU A 421 13.47 19.31 -18.33
C GLU A 421 13.98 18.88 -16.94
N CYS A 422 14.91 19.65 -16.38
CA CYS A 422 15.48 19.39 -15.06
C CYS A 422 14.49 19.56 -13.89
N GLU A 423 13.60 20.56 -13.97
CA GLU A 423 12.49 20.74 -13.03
C GLU A 423 11.51 19.58 -13.17
N SER A 424 11.20 19.20 -14.43
CA SER A 424 10.30 18.12 -14.79
C SER A 424 10.74 16.75 -14.23
N ILE A 425 12.02 16.41 -14.29
CA ILE A 425 12.51 15.08 -13.91
C ILE A 425 12.89 14.96 -12.42
N CYS A 426 12.88 16.07 -11.67
CA CYS A 426 13.33 16.07 -10.27
C CYS A 426 12.30 15.38 -9.35
N PRO A 427 12.59 14.20 -8.78
CA PRO A 427 11.60 13.44 -8.00
C PRO A 427 11.25 14.11 -6.66
N VAL A 428 12.11 15.02 -6.19
CA VAL A 428 11.95 15.76 -4.93
C VAL A 428 11.60 17.22 -5.16
N ASN A 429 11.33 17.64 -6.41
CA ASN A 429 11.02 19.03 -6.77
C ASN A 429 12.04 20.06 -6.28
N ALA A 430 13.31 19.67 -6.17
CA ALA A 430 14.40 20.53 -5.70
C ALA A 430 14.93 21.48 -6.80
N ILE A 431 14.34 21.51 -7.99
CA ILE A 431 14.76 22.41 -9.08
C ILE A 431 13.53 23.19 -9.52
N LYS A 432 13.65 24.51 -9.59
CA LYS A 432 12.58 25.40 -10.08
C LYS A 432 13.05 26.20 -11.28
N LEU A 433 12.25 26.25 -12.35
CA LEU A 433 12.47 27.16 -13.47
C LEU A 433 11.62 28.42 -13.27
N LYS A 434 12.27 29.55 -13.02
CA LYS A 434 11.61 30.86 -13.01
C LYS A 434 11.63 31.42 -14.42
N VAL A 435 10.53 31.22 -15.17
CA VAL A 435 10.36 31.79 -16.50
C VAL A 435 10.17 33.30 -16.37
N THR A 436 10.96 34.07 -17.11
CA THR A 436 10.72 35.50 -17.31
C THR A 436 9.80 35.65 -18.52
N GLU A 437 8.63 36.25 -18.33
CA GLU A 437 7.71 36.53 -19.44
C GLU A 437 8.35 37.55 -20.39
N ASN A 438 8.34 37.24 -21.69
CA ASN A 438 8.73 38.14 -22.78
C ASN A 438 7.49 38.73 -23.45
#